data_AF-A0A8S4QJP2-F1
#
_entry.id   AF-A0A8S4QJP2-F1
#
_cell.length_a   1.000
_cell.length_b   1.000
_cell.length_c   1.000
_cell.angle_alpha   90.00
_cell.angle_beta   90.00
_cell.angle_gamma   90.00
#
_symmetry.space_group_name_H-M   'P 1'
#
loop_
_entity.id
_entity.type
_entity.pdbx_description
1 polymer ?
#
loop_
_entity_poly.entity_id
_entity_poly.type
_entity_poly.pdbx_seq_one_letter_code
_entity_poly.pdbx_strand_id
1 'polypeptide(L)'
;VQYNNVLRAVLKKPRRFSASEMFADARVDDFYAIIRKGAASMMSRLVSRTNTLLSILACRLDSSLWGCWDGVHTRYRWGSVRLYGIVCIE
;
A
#
# COMPACT_ATOMS: atom_id res chain seq x y z
N VAL A 1 9.51 -5.21 20.24
CA VAL A 1 8.83 -6.45 20.72
C VAL A 1 7.43 -6.20 21.28
N GLN A 2 7.17 -5.06 21.94
CA GLN A 2 5.86 -4.72 22.53
C GLN A 2 4.69 -4.71 21.53
N TYR A 3 4.88 -4.13 20.34
CA TYR A 3 3.85 -4.11 19.29
C TYR A 3 3.35 -5.52 18.92
N ASN A 4 4.26 -6.44 18.61
CA ASN A 4 3.89 -7.82 18.26
C ASN A 4 3.20 -8.55 19.43
N ASN A 5 3.56 -8.25 20.68
CA ASN A 5 2.92 -8.85 21.85
C ASN A 5 1.47 -8.37 22.01
N VAL A 6 1.23 -7.07 21.84
CA VAL A 6 -0.13 -6.51 21.88
C VAL A 6 -0.97 -7.08 20.73
N LEU A 7 -0.41 -7.11 19.51
CA LEU A 7 -1.12 -7.65 18.35
C LEU A 7 -1.45 -9.14 18.51
N ARG A 8 -0.55 -9.93 19.13
CA ARG A 8 -0.83 -11.32 19.50
C ARG A 8 -1.97 -11.44 20.50
N ALA A 9 -2.02 -10.58 21.52
CA ALA A 9 -3.09 -10.59 22.50
C ALA A 9 -4.45 -10.25 21.87
N VAL A 10 -4.49 -9.25 20.99
CA VAL A 10 -5.71 -8.84 20.27
C VAL A 10 -6.20 -9.93 19.32
N LEU A 11 -5.30 -10.53 18.53
CA LEU A 11 -5.64 -11.56 17.54
C LEU A 11 -5.66 -12.98 18.12
N LYS A 12 -5.42 -13.13 19.42
CA LYS A 12 -5.32 -14.42 20.13
C LYS A 12 -4.36 -15.41 19.46
N LYS A 13 -3.17 -14.92 19.06
CA LYS A 13 -2.16 -15.71 18.33
C LYS A 13 -1.00 -16.20 19.20
N PRO A 14 -0.40 -17.36 18.87
CA PRO A 14 0.75 -17.91 19.59
C PRO A 14 1.99 -17.02 19.49
N ARG A 15 2.93 -17.16 20.44
CA ARG A 15 4.19 -16.38 20.50
C ARG A 15 5.07 -16.49 19.25
N ARG A 16 4.94 -17.56 18.47
CA ARG A 16 5.79 -17.84 17.31
C ARG A 16 5.40 -17.03 16.08
N PHE A 17 4.17 -16.51 16.02
CA PHE A 17 3.72 -15.73 14.88
C PHE A 17 4.42 -14.37 14.83
N SER A 18 5.02 -14.07 13.69
CA SER A 18 5.52 -12.74 13.34
C SER A 18 4.36 -11.77 13.08
N ALA A 19 4.64 -10.46 13.03
CA ALA A 19 3.61 -9.46 12.73
C ALA A 19 2.95 -9.71 11.36
N SER A 20 3.77 -9.97 10.34
CA SER A 20 3.33 -10.23 8.98
C SER A 20 2.41 -11.45 8.89
N GLU A 21 2.78 -12.55 9.57
CA GLU A 21 1.94 -13.75 9.62
C GLU A 21 0.62 -13.50 10.35
N MET A 22 0.60 -12.64 11.38
CA MET A 22 -0.64 -12.29 12.08
C MET A 22 -1.63 -11.54 11.18
N PHE A 23 -1.15 -10.60 10.38
CA PHE A 23 -1.98 -9.88 9.40
C PHE A 23 -2.47 -10.80 8.28
N ALA A 24 -1.57 -11.64 7.76
CA ALA A 24 -1.90 -12.60 6.71
C ALA A 24 -2.97 -13.61 7.16
N ASP A 25 -2.82 -14.17 8.36
CA ASP A 25 -3.78 -15.12 8.93
C ASP A 25 -5.14 -14.47 9.21
N ALA A 26 -5.15 -13.27 9.81
CA ALA A 26 -6.37 -12.53 10.08
C ALA A 26 -7.06 -11.98 8.81
N ARG A 27 -6.39 -12.08 7.64
CA ARG A 27 -6.81 -11.47 6.37
C ARG A 27 -7.07 -9.97 6.51
N VAL A 28 -6.27 -9.31 7.34
CA VAL A 28 -6.31 -7.86 7.57
C VAL A 28 -5.12 -7.22 6.89
N ASP A 29 -5.33 -6.06 6.29
CA ASP A 29 -4.23 -5.29 5.70
C ASP A 29 -3.24 -4.87 6.79
N ASP A 30 -1.95 -5.09 6.52
CA ASP A 30 -0.90 -4.50 7.33
C ASP A 30 -0.84 -2.98 7.15
N PHE A 31 -0.10 -2.31 8.02
CA PHE A 31 0.05 -0.85 7.98
C PHE A 31 0.51 -0.33 6.62
N TYR A 32 1.43 -1.03 5.95
CA TYR A 32 1.95 -0.62 4.66
C TYR A 32 0.94 -0.87 3.52
N ALA A 33 0.14 -1.93 3.63
CA ALA A 33 -0.95 -2.22 2.71
C ALA A 33 -2.03 -1.15 2.80
N ILE A 34 -2.36 -0.66 4.01
CA ILE A 34 -3.27 0.48 4.19
C ILE A 34 -2.73 1.74 3.48
N ILE A 35 -1.45 2.08 3.68
CA ILE A 35 -0.84 3.25 3.02
C ILE A 35 -0.90 3.09 1.49
N ARG A 36 -0.55 1.93 0.95
CA ARG A 36 -0.63 1.65 -0.49
C ARG A 36 -2.05 1.74 -1.03
N LYS A 37 -3.03 1.17 -0.33
CA LYS A 37 -4.45 1.26 -0.71
C LYS A 37 -4.95 2.70 -0.71
N GLY A 38 -4.53 3.50 0.27
CA GLY A 38 -4.85 4.94 0.33
C GLY A 38 -4.28 5.70 -0.87
N ALA A 39 -3.01 5.50 -1.17
CA ALA A 39 -2.37 6.10 -2.35
C ALA A 39 -3.08 5.66 -3.65
N ALA A 40 -3.41 4.38 -3.78
CA ALA A 40 -4.07 3.83 -4.98
C ALA A 40 -5.47 4.41 -5.16
N SER A 41 -6.23 4.53 -4.08
CA SER A 41 -7.54 5.18 -4.08
C SER A 41 -7.44 6.65 -4.51
N MET A 42 -6.43 7.37 -4.01
CA MET A 42 -6.20 8.77 -4.39
C MET A 42 -5.85 8.89 -5.88
N MET A 43 -4.95 8.06 -6.39
CA MET A 43 -4.57 8.06 -7.81
C MET A 43 -5.73 7.66 -8.72
N SER A 44 -6.49 6.63 -8.35
CA SER A 44 -7.68 6.21 -9.09
C SER A 44 -8.68 7.36 -9.20
N ARG A 45 -8.95 8.09 -8.10
CA ARG A 45 -9.84 9.26 -8.11
C ARG A 45 -9.29 10.44 -8.91
N LEU A 46 -7.96 10.60 -8.95
CA LEU A 46 -7.32 11.65 -9.74
C LEU A 46 -7.47 11.37 -11.24
N VAL A 47 -7.25 10.11 -11.64
CA VAL A 47 -7.37 9.64 -13.03
C VAL A 47 -8.82 9.57 -13.47
N SER A 48 -9.74 9.12 -12.61
CA SER A 48 -11.16 8.93 -12.96
C SER A 48 -11.95 10.24 -13.07
N ARG A 49 -11.38 11.37 -12.64
CA ARG A 49 -12.09 12.66 -12.62
C ARG A 49 -11.94 13.35 -13.97
N THR A 50 -13.05 13.86 -14.50
CA THR A 50 -13.12 14.66 -15.75
C THR A 50 -12.46 16.04 -15.67
N ASN A 51 -11.76 16.35 -14.57
CA ASN A 51 -11.03 17.59 -14.43
C ASN A 51 -9.75 17.50 -15.27
N THR A 52 -9.76 18.13 -16.44
CA THR A 52 -8.64 18.16 -17.40
C THR A 52 -7.32 18.55 -16.73
N LEU A 53 -7.31 19.54 -15.82
CA LEU A 53 -6.12 19.94 -15.08
C LEU A 53 -5.54 18.81 -14.20
N LEU A 54 -6.40 18.10 -13.48
CA LEU A 54 -5.99 16.97 -12.63
C LEU A 54 -5.56 15.77 -13.46
N SER A 55 -6.20 15.52 -14.61
CA SER A 55 -5.80 14.47 -15.55
C SER A 55 -4.42 14.74 -16.17
N ILE A 56 -4.11 16.01 -16.49
CA ILE A 56 -2.79 16.40 -17.00
C ILE A 56 -1.72 16.19 -15.92
N LEU A 57 -2.02 16.51 -14.66
CA LEU A 57 -1.12 16.24 -13.54
C LEU A 57 -0.92 14.74 -13.32
N ALA A 58 -1.97 13.93 -13.46
CA ALA A 58 -1.90 12.48 -13.38
C ALA A 58 -1.08 11.85 -14.53
N CYS A 59 -1.10 12.43 -15.73
CA CYS A 59 -0.33 11.92 -16.87
C CYS A 59 1.14 12.39 -16.88
N ARG A 60 1.50 13.40 -16.08
CA ARG A 60 2.87 13.90 -15.98
C ARG A 60 3.68 13.08 -14.98
N LEU A 61 4.48 12.15 -15.50
CA LEU A 61 5.41 11.31 -14.74
C LEU A 61 6.43 12.13 -13.92
N ASP A 62 6.70 13.37 -14.33
CA ASP A 62 7.61 14.29 -13.61
C ASP A 62 6.94 15.05 -12.45
N SER A 63 5.65 14.82 -12.19
CA SER A 63 4.95 15.48 -11.10
C SER A 63 5.37 14.94 -9.74
N SER A 64 5.34 15.79 -8.72
CA SER A 64 5.56 15.39 -7.32
C SER A 64 4.58 14.30 -6.85
N LEU A 65 3.42 14.17 -7.51
CA LEU A 65 2.45 13.10 -7.28
C LEU A 65 3.00 11.74 -7.67
N TRP A 66 3.65 11.62 -8.83
CA TRP A 66 4.31 10.38 -9.25
C TRP A 66 5.51 10.04 -8.39
N GLY A 67 6.27 11.04 -7.94
CA GLY A 67 7.35 10.82 -6.96
C GLY A 67 6.82 10.32 -5.60
N CYS A 68 5.67 10.85 -5.14
CA CYS A 68 5.01 10.38 -3.93
C CYS A 68 4.47 8.95 -4.08
N TRP A 69 3.84 8.67 -5.23
CA TRP A 69 3.38 7.34 -5.61
C TRP A 69 4.53 6.33 -5.62
N ASP A 70 5.59 6.63 -6.37
CA ASP A 70 6.78 5.79 -6.44
C ASP A 70 7.36 5.56 -5.05
N GLY A 71 7.53 6.62 -4.25
CA GLY A 71 8.06 6.51 -2.89
C GLY A 71 7.26 5.57 -1.98
N VAL A 72 5.93 5.54 -2.10
CA VAL A 72 5.06 4.62 -1.34
C VAL A 72 5.25 3.17 -1.77
N HIS A 73 5.59 2.93 -3.04
CA HIS A 73 5.77 1.59 -3.60
C HIS A 73 7.23 1.09 -3.57
N THR A 74 8.22 1.98 -3.64
CA THR A 74 9.65 1.62 -3.72
C THR A 74 10.35 1.60 -2.37
N ARG A 75 10.01 2.50 -1.43
CA ARG A 75 10.70 2.57 -0.12
C ARG A 75 10.34 1.45 0.86
N TYR A 76 9.22 0.74 0.66
CA TYR A 76 8.74 -0.29 1.60
C TYR A 76 8.82 -1.71 1.03
N ARG A 77 9.69 -1.93 0.06
CA ARG A 77 9.94 -3.23 -0.59
C ARG A 77 10.71 -4.18 0.34
N TRP A 78 10.02 -4.84 1.27
CA TRP A 78 10.56 -6.00 1.97
C TRP A 78 10.54 -7.23 1.05
N GLY A 79 11.71 -7.83 0.83
CA GLY A 79 11.95 -9.23 0.44
C GLY A 79 11.12 -9.82 -0.72
N SER A 80 11.72 -9.87 -1.91
CA SER A 80 11.45 -10.86 -2.98
C SER A 80 10.01 -11.32 -3.21
N VAL A 81 9.19 -10.50 -3.88
CA VAL A 81 8.35 -11.01 -4.98
C VAL A 81 8.33 -9.98 -6.08
N ARG A 82 8.79 -10.40 -7.26
CA ARG A 82 8.75 -9.65 -8.51
C ARG A 82 7.32 -9.80 -9.05
N LEU A 83 6.44 -8.84 -8.74
CA LEU A 83 5.19 -8.70 -9.49
C LEU A 83 5.37 -7.56 -10.49
N TYR A 84 5.62 -7.96 -11.72
CA TYR A 84 5.21 -7.18 -12.89
C TYR A 84 3.67 -7.08 -12.87
N GLY A 85 3.16 -5.94 -13.30
CA GLY A 85 1.73 -5.59 -13.30
C GLY A 85 1.58 -4.26 -12.59
N ILE A 86 1.74 -3.12 -13.25
CA ILE A 86 0.70 -2.57 -14.14
C ILE A 86 -0.68 -3.00 -13.62
N VAL A 87 -1.12 -2.37 -12.54
CA VAL A 87 -2.55 -2.25 -12.30
C VAL A 87 -3.03 -1.24 -13.35
N CYS A 88 -3.40 -1.77 -14.52
CA CYS A 88 -4.39 -1.12 -15.35
C CYS A 88 -5.63 -0.95 -14.48
N ILE A 89 -6.03 0.30 -14.30
CA ILE A 89 -7.31 0.67 -13.72
C ILE A 89 -8.35 0.27 -14.78
N GLU A 90 -9.09 -0.82 -14.55
CA GLU A 90 -10.47 -0.97 -15.04
C GLU A 90 -11.44 -0.57 -13.93
#